data_AF-A0A2E7PSB9-F1
#
_entry.id   AF-A0A2E7PSB9-F1
#
_cell.length_a   1.000
_cell.length_b   1.000
_cell.length_c   1.000
_cell.angle_alpha   90.00
_cell.angle_beta   90.00
_cell.angle_gamma   90.00
#
_symmetry.space_group_name_H-M   'P 1'
#
loop_
_entity.id
_entity.type
_entity.pdbx_description
1 polymer ?
#
loop_
_entity_poly.entity_id
_entity_poly.type
_entity_poly.pdbx_seq_one_letter_code
_entity_poly.pdbx_strand_id
1 'polypeptide(L)'
;TRRPGSIPLDPLPMENRLEARIFDLIGAVDEVLQRYNHREAAKREIVDDQWSVSEKIVVIRRRLSEAGRLNFSELFEGNGSRGEVVATFLALLELIRLRHLLASQGEVFGEIEIIVAPVDMQRIVPGEPVTETVEAQ
;
A
#
# COMPACT_ATOMS: atom_id res chain seq x y z
N THR A 1 41.34 -24.94 22.25
CA THR A 1 39.91 -24.57 22.22
C THR A 1 39.78 -23.09 21.88
N ARG A 2 39.58 -22.75 20.61
CA ARG A 2 39.47 -21.35 20.16
C ARG A 2 38.01 -20.91 20.37
N ARG A 3 37.76 -19.99 21.30
CA ARG A 3 36.44 -19.33 21.45
C ARG A 3 36.20 -18.50 20.17
N PRO A 4 35.07 -18.64 19.47
CA PRO A 4 34.74 -17.76 18.35
C PRO A 4 34.60 -16.33 18.89
N GLY A 5 35.31 -15.40 18.26
CA GLY A 5 35.24 -13.98 18.60
C GLY A 5 33.80 -13.48 18.49
N SER A 6 33.29 -12.91 19.58
CA SER A 6 32.16 -11.99 19.54
C SER A 6 32.53 -10.87 18.60
N ILE A 7 31.88 -10.78 17.44
CA ILE A 7 31.94 -9.59 16.59
C ILE A 7 31.38 -8.45 17.46
N PRO A 8 32.18 -7.42 17.81
CA PRO A 8 31.62 -6.21 18.37
C PRO A 8 30.78 -5.61 17.24
N LEU A 9 29.46 -5.68 17.37
CA LEU A 9 28.57 -4.86 16.56
C LEU A 9 28.72 -3.46 17.12
N ASP A 10 29.76 -2.75 16.72
CA ASP A 10 29.75 -1.30 16.81
C ASP A 10 28.45 -0.88 16.11
N PRO A 11 27.52 -0.19 16.80
CA PRO A 11 26.31 0.28 16.13
C PRO A 11 26.79 1.17 15.00
N LEU A 12 26.55 0.71 13.76
CA LEU A 12 26.83 1.49 12.57
C LEU A 12 26.21 2.87 12.80
N PRO A 13 26.95 3.97 12.58
CA PRO A 13 26.36 5.29 12.68
C PRO A 13 25.15 5.29 11.75
N MET A 14 23.96 5.34 12.35
CA MET A 14 22.67 5.49 11.66
C MET A 14 22.54 6.94 11.19
N GLU A 15 23.57 7.43 10.51
CA GLU A 15 23.61 8.79 10.01
C GLU A 15 23.21 8.75 8.53
N ASN A 16 22.09 9.43 8.24
CA ASN A 16 21.43 9.56 6.94
C ASN A 16 20.67 8.34 6.41
N ARG A 17 19.54 8.03 7.05
CA ARG A 17 18.33 7.73 6.26
C ARG A 17 17.94 9.00 5.53
N LEU A 18 18.45 9.18 4.31
CA LEU A 18 18.08 10.32 3.47
C LEU A 18 16.57 10.19 3.18
N GLU A 19 15.76 11.04 3.81
CA GLU A 19 14.34 11.17 3.48
C GLU A 19 14.26 11.70 2.04
N ALA A 20 13.98 10.82 1.09
CA ALA A 20 13.80 11.21 -0.30
C ALA A 20 12.61 12.18 -0.38
N ARG A 21 12.86 13.40 -0.87
CA ARG A 21 11.78 14.35 -1.13
C ARG A 21 11.04 13.92 -2.39
N ILE A 22 9.81 14.38 -2.56
CA ILE A 22 8.96 14.01 -3.71
C ILE A 22 9.67 14.19 -5.06
N PHE A 23 10.51 15.22 -5.20
CA PHE A 23 11.27 15.49 -6.41
C PHE A 23 12.42 14.50 -6.67
N ASP A 24 13.02 13.95 -5.61
CA ASP A 24 14.05 12.91 -5.73
C ASP A 24 13.43 11.61 -6.24
N LEU A 25 12.22 11.29 -5.77
CA LEU A 25 11.45 10.14 -6.27
C LEU A 25 10.97 10.35 -7.72
N ILE A 26 10.54 11.57 -8.10
CA ILE A 26 10.18 11.89 -9.48
C ILE A 26 11.39 11.73 -10.41
N GLY A 27 12.56 12.24 -10.01
CA GLY A 27 13.79 12.09 -10.78
C GLY A 27 14.26 10.63 -10.89
N ALA A 28 14.17 9.87 -9.80
CA ALA A 28 14.48 8.43 -9.82
C ALA A 28 13.52 7.65 -10.73
N VAL A 29 12.23 8.03 -10.76
CA VAL A 29 11.25 7.43 -11.67
C VAL A 29 11.54 7.79 -13.13
N ASP A 30 11.87 9.05 -13.43
CA ASP A 30 12.26 9.45 -14.79
C ASP A 30 13.48 8.66 -15.29
N GLU A 31 14.48 8.47 -14.44
CA GLU A 31 15.69 7.70 -14.79
C GLU A 31 15.38 6.22 -15.05
N VAL A 32 14.46 5.63 -14.30
CA VAL A 32 14.00 4.25 -14.52
C VAL A 32 13.19 4.13 -15.81
N LEU A 33 12.32 5.10 -16.11
CA LEU A 33 11.53 5.15 -17.34
C LEU A 33 12.41 5.32 -18.60
N GLN A 34 13.45 6.13 -18.53
CA GLN A 34 14.42 6.28 -19.63
C GLN A 34 15.20 4.98 -19.89
N ARG A 35 15.62 4.29 -18.82
CA ARG A 35 16.27 2.96 -18.94
C ARG A 35 15.33 1.90 -19.50
N TYR A 36 14.03 2.03 -19.24
CA TYR A 36 13.00 1.16 -19.80
C TYR A 36 12.80 1.44 -21.30
N ASN A 37 12.57 2.69 -21.69
CA ASN A 37 12.42 3.10 -23.09
C ASN A 37 13.62 2.68 -23.98
N HIS A 38 14.83 2.73 -23.43
CA HIS A 38 16.03 2.30 -24.15
C HIS A 38 16.11 0.77 -24.34
N ARG A 39 15.51 -0.01 -23.44
CA ARG A 39 15.44 -1.49 -23.53
C ARG A 39 14.29 -1.96 -24.41
N GLU A 40 13.17 -1.26 -24.40
CA GLU A 40 11.98 -1.55 -25.23
C GLU A 40 12.24 -1.31 -26.72
N ALA A 41 13.12 -0.37 -27.08
CA ALA A 41 13.54 -0.15 -28.47
C ALA A 41 14.25 -1.38 -29.09
N ALA A 42 14.78 -2.30 -28.26
CA ALA A 42 15.49 -3.51 -28.68
C ALA A 42 14.65 -4.80 -28.56
N LYS A 43 13.44 -4.74 -27.99
CA LYS A 43 12.56 -5.89 -27.76
C LYS A 43 11.18 -5.65 -28.39
N ARG A 44 11.15 -5.51 -29.70
CA ARG A 44 9.94 -5.86 -30.45
C ARG A 44 9.81 -7.37 -30.38
N GLU A 45 8.68 -7.87 -29.89
CA GLU A 45 8.31 -9.28 -29.77
C GLU A 45 8.61 -9.93 -28.39
N ILE A 46 7.86 -9.50 -27.37
CA ILE A 46 7.11 -10.34 -26.42
C ILE A 46 6.11 -9.36 -25.78
N VAL A 47 4.82 -9.67 -25.86
CA VAL A 47 3.76 -8.87 -25.21
C VAL A 47 3.96 -9.00 -23.70
N ASP A 48 4.62 -8.02 -23.10
CA ASP A 48 4.75 -7.91 -21.65
C ASP A 48 3.42 -7.35 -21.13
N ASP A 49 2.69 -8.18 -20.40
CA ASP A 49 1.39 -7.85 -19.82
C ASP A 49 1.66 -6.93 -18.61
N GLN A 50 1.98 -5.67 -18.91
CA GLN A 50 2.37 -4.64 -17.95
C GLN A 50 1.13 -4.14 -17.20
N TRP A 51 0.74 -4.85 -16.14
CA TRP A 51 -0.34 -4.41 -15.25
C TRP A 51 0.15 -3.30 -14.31
N SER A 52 -0.43 -2.10 -14.42
CA SER A 52 -0.07 -1.00 -13.53
C SER A 52 -0.85 -1.06 -12.21
N VAL A 53 -0.15 -0.78 -11.10
CA VAL A 53 -0.76 -0.64 -9.78
C VAL A 53 -1.82 0.47 -9.79
N SER A 54 -1.55 1.58 -10.48
CA SER A 54 -2.48 2.72 -10.59
C SER A 54 -3.80 2.33 -11.28
N GLU A 55 -3.74 1.47 -12.29
CA GLU A 55 -4.93 0.96 -12.97
C GLU A 55 -5.75 0.06 -12.03
N LYS A 56 -5.07 -0.84 -11.30
CA LYS A 56 -5.73 -1.71 -10.32
C LYS A 56 -6.36 -0.93 -9.17
N ILE A 57 -5.78 0.19 -8.73
CA ILE A 57 -6.40 1.10 -7.75
C ILE A 57 -7.77 1.59 -8.25
N VAL A 58 -7.86 2.01 -9.52
CA VAL A 58 -9.13 2.50 -10.09
C VAL A 58 -10.17 1.39 -10.13
N VAL A 59 -9.77 0.18 -10.55
CA VAL A 59 -10.66 -1.00 -10.61
C VAL A 59 -11.20 -1.37 -9.24
N ILE A 60 -10.32 -1.47 -8.22
CA ILE A 60 -10.70 -1.83 -6.85
C ILE A 60 -11.69 -0.80 -6.29
N ARG A 61 -11.42 0.50 -6.45
CA ARG A 61 -12.31 1.56 -5.97
C ARG A 61 -13.68 1.52 -6.65
N ARG A 62 -13.71 1.27 -7.96
CA ARG A 62 -14.98 1.14 -8.70
C ARG A 62 -15.81 -0.03 -8.17
N ARG A 63 -15.21 -1.22 -8.06
CA ARG A 63 -15.92 -2.41 -7.55
C ARG A 63 -16.45 -2.18 -6.13
N LEU A 64 -15.65 -1.57 -5.25
CA LEU A 64 -16.11 -1.24 -3.89
C LEU A 64 -17.21 -0.17 -3.86
N SER A 65 -17.20 0.80 -4.78
CA SER A 65 -18.27 1.79 -4.87
C SER A 65 -19.60 1.19 -5.32
N GLU A 66 -19.55 0.13 -6.13
CA GLU A 66 -20.73 -0.59 -6.64
C GLU A 66 -21.25 -1.62 -5.63
N ALA A 67 -20.36 -2.37 -4.97
CA ALA A 67 -20.71 -3.46 -4.06
C ALA A 67 -20.83 -3.05 -2.57
N GLY A 68 -20.22 -1.92 -2.17
CA GLY A 68 -20.14 -1.45 -0.78
C GLY A 68 -19.12 -2.22 0.07
N ARG A 69 -18.94 -3.51 -0.18
CA ARG A 69 -17.93 -4.40 0.42
C ARG A 69 -17.48 -5.45 -0.59
N LEU A 70 -16.28 -5.99 -0.40
CA LEU A 70 -15.74 -7.09 -1.19
C LEU A 70 -14.96 -8.05 -0.30
N ASN A 71 -15.00 -9.33 -0.61
CA ASN A 71 -14.06 -10.30 -0.10
C ASN A 71 -12.73 -10.19 -0.85
N PHE A 72 -11.64 -10.54 -0.18
CA PHE A 72 -10.30 -10.52 -0.78
C PHE A 72 -10.19 -11.42 -2.00
N SER A 73 -10.82 -12.60 -1.99
CA SER A 73 -10.86 -13.52 -3.14
C SER A 73 -11.49 -12.89 -4.39
N GLU A 74 -12.57 -12.13 -4.22
CA GLU A 74 -13.31 -11.48 -5.31
C GLU A 74 -12.48 -10.41 -6.03
N LEU A 75 -11.43 -9.87 -5.39
CA LEU A 75 -10.50 -8.95 -6.05
C LEU A 75 -9.69 -9.61 -7.16
N PHE A 76 -9.46 -10.92 -7.06
CA PHE A 76 -8.64 -11.68 -8.00
C PHE A 76 -9.46 -12.49 -8.99
N GLU A 77 -10.78 -12.50 -8.86
CA GLU A 77 -11.66 -13.13 -9.83
C GLU A 77 -11.51 -12.48 -11.21
N GLY A 78 -11.21 -13.32 -12.20
CA GLY A 78 -10.97 -12.89 -13.58
C GLY A 78 -9.53 -12.44 -13.88
N ASN A 79 -8.61 -12.46 -12.90
CA ASN A 79 -7.21 -12.17 -13.17
C ASN A 79 -6.59 -13.32 -14.01
N GLY A 80 -6.02 -12.98 -15.16
CA GLY A 80 -5.50 -13.92 -16.15
C GLY A 80 -4.02 -14.26 -15.99
N SER A 81 -3.26 -13.46 -15.22
CA SER A 81 -1.82 -13.63 -15.07
C SER A 81 -1.29 -13.40 -13.65
N ARG A 82 -0.13 -13.97 -13.34
CA ARG A 82 0.57 -13.73 -12.06
C ARG A 82 0.92 -12.25 -11.87
N GLY A 83 1.27 -11.55 -12.95
CA GLY A 83 1.57 -10.11 -12.91
C GLY A 83 0.34 -9.32 -12.47
N GLU A 84 -0.83 -9.68 -12.99
CA GLU A 84 -2.10 -9.05 -12.62
C GLU A 84 -2.46 -9.25 -11.15
N VAL A 85 -2.28 -10.47 -10.64
CA VAL A 85 -2.50 -10.81 -9.23
C VAL A 85 -1.58 -9.98 -8.32
N VAL A 86 -0.28 -9.91 -8.65
CA VAL A 86 0.67 -9.12 -7.87
C VAL A 86 0.33 -7.63 -7.91
N ALA A 87 0.02 -7.08 -9.08
CA ALA A 87 -0.37 -5.67 -9.22
C ALA A 87 -1.64 -5.34 -8.42
N THR A 88 -2.62 -6.24 -8.42
CA THR A 88 -3.88 -6.09 -7.67
C THR A 88 -3.64 -6.12 -6.17
N PHE A 89 -2.78 -7.03 -5.70
CA PHE A 89 -2.40 -7.10 -4.30
C PHE A 89 -1.64 -5.86 -3.84
N LEU A 90 -0.67 -5.38 -4.63
CA LEU A 90 0.06 -4.15 -4.32
C LEU A 90 -0.85 -2.92 -4.30
N ALA A 91 -1.82 -2.83 -5.22
CA ALA A 91 -2.84 -1.77 -5.24
C ALA A 91 -3.71 -1.79 -3.97
N LEU A 92 -4.13 -2.97 -3.53
CA LEU A 92 -4.88 -3.12 -2.27
C LEU A 92 -4.04 -2.66 -1.06
N LEU A 93 -2.78 -3.10 -0.97
CA LEU A 93 -1.88 -2.71 0.12
C LEU A 93 -1.65 -1.20 0.16
N GLU A 94 -1.49 -0.58 -1.00
CA GLU A 94 -1.33 0.88 -1.11
C GLU A 94 -2.58 1.61 -0.60
N LEU A 95 -3.77 1.17 -0.98
CA LEU A 95 -5.02 1.77 -0.51
C LEU A 95 -5.25 1.61 1.00
N ILE A 96 -4.84 0.48 1.58
CA ILE A 96 -4.87 0.28 3.05
C ILE A 96 -3.82 1.17 3.73
N ARG A 97 -2.61 1.27 3.18
CA ARG A 97 -1.53 2.14 3.67
C ARG A 97 -1.95 3.61 3.70
N LEU A 98 -2.67 4.06 2.68
CA LEU A 98 -3.25 5.40 2.57
C LEU A 98 -4.54 5.59 3.41
N ARG A 99 -4.98 4.57 4.15
CA ARG A 99 -6.21 4.58 4.96
C ARG A 99 -7.48 4.84 4.14
N HIS A 100 -7.47 4.55 2.84
CA HIS A 100 -8.66 4.63 2.00
C HIS A 100 -9.56 3.40 2.14
N LEU A 101 -8.97 2.25 2.48
CA LEU A 101 -9.67 0.99 2.72
C LEU A 101 -9.36 0.43 4.09
N LEU A 102 -10.28 -0.35 4.62
CA LEU A 102 -10.09 -1.19 5.79
C LEU A 102 -10.24 -2.66 5.37
N ALA A 103 -9.39 -3.51 5.93
CA ALA A 103 -9.47 -4.95 5.77
C ALA A 103 -9.59 -5.60 7.16
N SER A 104 -10.55 -6.51 7.31
CA SER A 104 -10.83 -7.23 8.55
C SER A 104 -10.80 -8.74 8.31
N GLN A 105 -10.26 -9.48 9.27
CA GLN A 105 -10.20 -10.93 9.24
C GLN A 105 -10.56 -11.47 10.63
N GLY A 106 -11.52 -12.39 10.71
CA GLY A 106 -12.00 -12.93 11.98
C GLY A 106 -11.10 -14.01 12.59
N GLU A 107 -10.42 -14.77 11.75
CA GLU A 107 -9.55 -15.89 12.15
C GLU A 107 -8.29 -15.93 11.28
N VAL A 108 -7.20 -16.50 11.79
CA VAL A 108 -5.93 -16.56 11.05
C VAL A 108 -6.12 -17.38 9.78
N PHE A 109 -5.77 -16.79 8.63
CA PHE A 109 -5.99 -17.37 7.29
C PHE A 109 -7.47 -17.54 6.88
N GLY A 110 -8.41 -16.94 7.61
CA GLY A 110 -9.82 -16.89 7.24
C GLY A 110 -10.12 -15.89 6.11
N GLU A 111 -11.39 -15.72 5.81
CA GLU A 111 -11.85 -14.75 4.83
C GLU A 111 -11.51 -13.31 5.26
N ILE A 112 -11.02 -12.51 4.31
CA ILE A 112 -10.68 -11.10 4.52
C ILE A 112 -11.76 -10.26 3.85
N GLU A 113 -12.52 -9.51 4.64
CA GLU A 113 -13.51 -8.55 4.16
C GLU A 113 -12.84 -7.18 3.97
N ILE A 114 -13.20 -6.49 2.89
CA ILE A 114 -12.62 -5.20 2.48
C ILE A 114 -13.76 -4.20 2.33
N ILE A 115 -13.62 -3.06 3.00
CA ILE A 115 -14.59 -1.96 2.97
C ILE A 115 -13.89 -0.63 2.75
N VAL A 116 -14.65 0.38 2.29
CA VAL A 116 -14.16 1.76 2.22
C VAL A 116 -13.98 2.31 3.64
N ALA A 117 -12.83 2.93 3.90
CA ALA A 117 -12.59 3.55 5.19
C ALA A 117 -13.53 4.76 5.36
N PRO A 118 -14.19 4.90 6.53
CA PRO A 118 -14.98 6.09 6.82
C PRO A 118 -14.08 7.33 6.84
N VAL A 119 -14.59 8.43 6.28
CA VAL A 119 -13.86 9.71 6.07
C VAL A 119 -13.39 10.33 7.40
N ASP A 120 -13.93 9.88 8.55
CA ASP A 120 -13.71 10.48 9.86
C ASP A 120 -12.38 10.15 10.56
N MET A 121 -11.48 9.38 9.94
CA MET A 121 -10.17 9.08 10.56
C MET A 121 -9.16 10.25 10.51
N GLN A 122 -9.55 11.42 10.00
CA GLN A 122 -8.75 12.66 10.00
C GLN A 122 -9.33 13.81 10.84
N ARG A 123 -10.48 13.63 11.50
CA ARG A 123 -10.97 14.64 12.46
C ARG A 123 -10.36 14.39 13.84
N ILE A 124 -9.17 14.94 14.07
CA ILE A 124 -8.81 15.40 15.42
C ILE A 124 -9.90 16.40 15.80
N VAL A 125 -10.78 16.05 16.73
CA VAL A 125 -11.71 17.00 17.35
C VAL A 125 -10.86 17.86 18.30
N PRO A 126 -10.63 19.16 18.02
CA PRO A 126 -9.96 20.02 18.98
C PRO A 126 -10.99 20.39 20.04
N GLY A 127 -10.90 19.74 21.20
CA GLY A 127 -11.51 20.18 22.46
C GLY A 127 -13.03 20.31 22.44
N GLU A 128 -13.73 19.24 22.77
CA GLU A 128 -14.96 19.42 23.56
C GLU A 128 -14.55 19.49 25.03
N PRO A 129 -14.72 20.63 25.73
CA PRO A 129 -14.72 20.59 27.18
C PRO A 129 -15.91 19.73 27.58
N VAL A 130 -15.65 18.68 28.34
CA VAL A 130 -16.68 17.96 29.08
C VAL A 130 -17.39 19.01 29.93
N THR A 131 -18.57 19.46 29.50
CA THR A 131 -19.46 20.24 30.35
C THR A 131 -19.87 19.29 31.46
N GLU A 132 -19.16 19.38 32.57
CA GLU A 132 -19.59 18.85 33.85
C GLU A 132 -20.87 19.60 34.22
N THR A 133 -22.00 19.03 33.79
CA THR A 133 -23.32 19.38 34.29
C THR A 133 -23.34 18.95 35.76
N VAL A 134 -22.90 19.83 36.64
CA VAL A 134 -23.21 19.73 38.07
C VAL A 134 -24.61 20.29 38.24
N GLU A 135 -25.62 19.43 38.11
CA GLU A 135 -26.95 19.71 38.64
C GLU A 135 -27.03 19.28 40.10
N ALA A 136 -27.68 20.16 40.88
CA ALA A 136 -28.29 19.97 42.19
C ALA A 136 -27.35 19.88 43.41
N GLN A 137 -27.23 20.98 44.16
CA GLN A 137 -28.15 21.36 45.25
C GLN A 137 -27.95 22.82 45.68
#